data_AF-A0A8T6XV86-F1
#
_entry.id   AF-A0A8T6XV86-F1
#
_cell.length_a   1.000
_cell.length_b   1.000
_cell.length_c   1.000
_cell.angle_alpha   90.00
_cell.angle_beta   90.00
_cell.angle_gamma   90.00
#
_symmetry.space_group_name_H-M   'P 1'
#
loop_
_entity.id
_entity.type
_entity.pdbx_description
1 polymer ?
#
loop_
_entity_poly.entity_id
_entity_poly.type
_entity_poly.pdbx_seq_one_letter_code
_entity_poly.pdbx_strand_id
1 'polypeptide(L)' 'REVRVLGEALPIGRDPGGGPLTWQHRGLGTSLLGEVEEVAVSWGMDRLAIMAGMGTRAYFRSRGYTLDGPYMVRSLG' A
#
# COMPACT_ATOMS: atom_id res chain seq x y z
N ARG A 1 10.30 -15.06 -9.57
CA ARG A 1 10.23 -13.79 -10.35
C ARG A 1 9.71 -12.72 -9.39
N GLU A 2 10.25 -11.50 -9.35
CA GLU A 2 9.85 -10.41 -8.42
C GLU A 2 9.26 -9.24 -9.24
N VAL A 3 8.10 -8.73 -8.83
CA VAL A 3 7.53 -7.47 -9.33
C VAL A 3 7.61 -6.43 -8.22
N ARG A 4 8.19 -5.28 -8.52
CA ARG A 4 8.29 -4.14 -7.60
C ARG A 4 7.23 -3.12 -7.98
N VAL A 5 6.23 -2.96 -7.11
CA VAL A 5 5.21 -1.92 -7.29
C VAL A 5 5.72 -0.65 -6.64
N LEU A 6 6.11 0.32 -7.47
CA LEU A 6 6.47 1.67 -7.05
C LEU A 6 5.16 2.46 -6.88
N GLY A 7 4.51 2.28 -5.73
CA GLY A 7 3.40 3.14 -5.34
C GLY A 7 3.93 4.48 -4.85
N GLU A 8 3.38 5.60 -5.33
CA GLU A 8 3.63 6.90 -4.73
C GLU A 8 3.19 6.85 -3.26
N ALA A 9 4.11 7.19 -2.35
CA ALA A 9 3.84 7.24 -0.92
C ALA A 9 2.97 8.45 -0.61
N LEU A 10 1.66 8.35 -0.87
CA LEU A 10 0.72 9.40 -0.50
C LEU A 10 0.61 9.43 1.04
N PRO A 11 0.83 10.59 1.67
CA PRO A 11 0.79 10.71 3.13
C PRO A 11 -0.63 10.44 3.62
N ILE A 12 -0.80 9.34 4.37
CA ILE A 12 -2.04 9.05 5.08
C ILE A 12 -1.88 9.56 6.51
N GLY A 13 -2.64 10.61 6.85
CA GLY A 13 -2.81 11.07 8.22
C GLY A 13 -2.19 12.43 8.51
N ARG A 14 -2.87 13.51 8.10
CA ARG A 14 -3.01 14.73 8.90
C ARG A 14 -4.10 15.61 8.29
N ASP A 15 -5.22 15.75 9.00
CA ASP A 15 -6.08 16.92 8.89
C ASP A 15 -5.78 17.81 10.10
N PRO A 16 -5.33 19.05 9.86
CA PRO A 16 -5.81 20.14 10.68
C PRO A 16 -6.21 21.31 9.76
N GLY A 17 -7.45 21.32 9.30
CA GLY A 17 -8.11 22.53 8.81
C GLY A 17 -8.46 22.51 7.33
N GLY A 18 -9.75 22.33 7.06
CA GLY A 18 -10.52 23.00 6.01
C GLY A 18 -9.80 23.28 4.67
N GLY A 19 -9.75 22.28 3.80
CA GLY A 19 -9.38 22.40 2.39
C GLY A 19 -9.92 21.21 1.59
N PRO A 20 -9.87 21.19 0.24
CA PRO A 20 -10.50 20.20 -0.65
C PRO A 20 -9.83 18.81 -0.60
N LEU A 21 -9.66 18.27 0.61
CA LEU A 21 -8.91 17.08 1.00
C LEU A 21 -9.86 15.96 1.48
N THR A 22 -11.10 15.91 0.99
CA THR A 22 -12.10 14.90 1.38
C THR A 22 -11.94 13.55 0.67
N TRP A 23 -11.03 13.41 -0.29
CA TRP A 23 -10.80 12.16 -1.03
C TRP A 23 -10.03 11.10 -0.22
N GLN A 24 -9.25 11.55 0.75
CA GLN A 24 -8.30 10.74 1.52
C GLN A 24 -8.94 9.92 2.66
N HIS A 25 -10.26 10.05 2.87
CA HIS A 25 -11.05 9.23 3.80
C HIS A 25 -12.05 8.27 3.12
N ARG A 26 -12.03 8.17 1.78
CA ARG A 26 -12.99 7.34 1.01
C ARG A 26 -12.52 5.92 0.69
N GLY A 27 -11.42 5.45 1.28
CA GLY A 27 -10.95 4.07 1.05
C GLY A 27 -10.26 3.84 -0.30
N LEU A 28 -10.00 4.89 -1.09
CA LEU A 28 -9.34 4.80 -2.40
C LEU A 28 -7.99 4.08 -2.33
N GLY A 29 -7.18 4.38 -1.32
CA GLY A 29 -5.90 3.69 -1.13
C GLY A 29 -6.04 2.19 -0.83
N THR A 30 -7.20 1.75 -0.33
CA THR A 30 -7.47 0.33 -0.08
C THR A 30 -7.98 -0.35 -1.35
N SER A 31 -8.84 0.32 -2.13
CA SER A 31 -9.28 -0.17 -3.44
C SER A 31 -8.10 -0.36 -4.40
N LEU A 32 -7.24 0.65 -4.53
CA LEU A 32 -6.04 0.58 -5.39
C LEU A 32 -5.07 -0.53 -4.95
N LEU A 33 -4.93 -0.73 -3.63
CA LEU A 33 -4.08 -1.81 -3.12
C LEU A 33 -4.65 -3.18 -3.46
N GLY A 34 -5.97 -3.35 -3.40
CA GLY A 34 -6.65 -4.57 -3.84
C GLY A 34 -6.45 -4.85 -5.32
N GLU A 35 -6.62 -3.84 -6.18
CA GLU A 35 -6.38 -3.97 -7.64
C GLU A 35 -4.92 -4.39 -7.93
N VAL A 36 -3.96 -3.81 -7.21
CA VAL A 36 -2.54 -4.19 -7.33
C VAL A 36 -2.31 -5.65 -6.93
N GLU A 37 -2.93 -6.11 -5.83
CA GLU A 37 -2.85 -7.50 -5.39
C GLU A 37 -3.45 -8.46 -6.43
N GLU A 38 -4.61 -8.13 -7.00
CA GLU A 38 -5.26 -8.92 -8.07
C GLU A 38 -4.40 -8.99 -9.33
N VAL A 39 -3.83 -7.86 -9.77
CA VAL A 39 -2.94 -7.83 -10.94
C VAL A 39 -1.71 -8.70 -10.68
N ALA A 40 -1.08 -8.59 -9.50
CA ALA A 40 0.10 -9.38 -9.15
C ALA A 40 -0.21 -10.90 -9.15
N VAL A 41 -1.34 -11.32 -8.58
CA VAL A 41 -1.79 -12.72 -8.63
C VAL A 41 -2.04 -13.16 -10.08
N SER A 42 -2.69 -12.34 -10.89
CA SER A 42 -2.97 -12.67 -12.30
C SER A 42 -1.68 -12.84 -13.14
N TRP A 43 -0.57 -12.26 -12.69
CA TRP A 43 0.75 -12.39 -13.32
C TRP A 43 1.57 -13.56 -12.75
N GLY A 44 0.99 -14.35 -11.84
CA GLY A 44 1.65 -15.49 -11.19
C GLY A 44 2.74 -15.06 -10.22
N MET A 45 2.53 -13.95 -9.50
CA MET A 45 3.44 -13.48 -8.45
C MET A 45 2.98 -13.96 -7.10
N ASP A 46 3.90 -14.55 -6.34
CA ASP A 46 3.60 -15.09 -5.00
C ASP A 46 3.82 -14.05 -3.88
N ARG A 47 4.32 -12.86 -4.23
CA ARG A 47 4.75 -11.83 -3.28
C ARG A 47 4.61 -10.42 -3.85
N LEU A 48 4.13 -9.52 -3.01
CA LEU A 48 4.15 -8.07 -3.25
C LEU A 48 5.16 -7.39 -2.32
N ALA A 49 5.92 -6.42 -2.85
CA ALA A 49 6.82 -5.57 -2.08
C ALA A 49 6.54 -4.10 -2.39
N ILE A 50 6.27 -3.31 -1.35
CA ILE A 50 5.90 -1.89 -1.43
C ILE A 50 6.96 -1.06 -0.70
N MET A 51 7.48 -0.03 -1.37
CA MET A 51 8.34 0.95 -0.71
C MET A 51 7.48 1.88 0.15
N ALA A 52 7.65 1.84 1.48
CA ALA A 52 6.83 2.63 2.40
C ALA A 52 7.69 3.47 3.35
N GLY A 53 7.42 4.77 3.39
CA GLY A 53 7.98 5.67 4.39
C GLY A 53 7.55 5.27 5.81
N MET A 54 8.34 5.63 6.83
CA MET A 54 8.10 5.19 8.21
C MET A 54 6.67 5.48 8.71
N GLY A 55 6.10 6.64 8.35
CA GLY A 55 4.74 7.05 8.75
C GLY A 55 3.62 6.25 8.10
N THR A 56 3.85 5.60 6.95
CA THR A 56 2.81 4.84 6.22
C THR A 56 2.87 3.33 6.50
N ARG A 57 3.92 2.85 7.19
CA ARG A 57 4.05 1.41 7.53
C ARG A 57 2.87 0.87 8.32
N ALA A 58 2.30 1.68 9.23
CA ALA A 58 1.13 1.27 10.02
C ALA A 58 -0.09 0.94 9.15
N TYR A 59 -0.29 1.69 8.05
CA TYR A 59 -1.37 1.46 7.09
C TYR A 59 -1.26 0.08 6.40
N PHE A 60 -0.05 -0.31 6.01
CA PHE A 60 0.20 -1.62 5.39
C PHE A 60 0.17 -2.76 6.42
N ARG A 61 0.69 -2.52 7.63
CA ARG A 61 0.66 -3.50 8.74
C ARG A 61 -0.75 -3.93 9.09
N SER A 62 -1.70 -2.98 9.16
CA SER A 62 -3.10 -3.32 9.43
C SER A 62 -3.77 -4.13 8.32
N ARG A 63 -3.09 -4.33 7.18
CA ARG A 63 -3.56 -5.07 5.99
C ARG A 63 -2.74 -6.33 5.73
N GLY A 64 -2.00 -6.82 6.73
CA GLY A 64 -1.27 -8.08 6.65
C GLY A 64 0.11 -8.00 6.00
N TYR A 65 0.61 -6.79 5.71
CA TYR A 65 1.99 -6.61 5.28
C TYR A 65 2.94 -6.64 6.46
N THR A 66 4.12 -7.21 6.25
CA THR A 66 5.23 -7.24 7.22
C THR A 66 6.40 -6.40 6.72
N LEU A 67 7.27 -5.95 7.62
CA LEU A 67 8.45 -5.18 7.23
C LEU A 67 9.57 -6.14 6.84
N ASP A 68 10.10 -6.00 5.63
CA ASP A 68 11.31 -6.68 5.16
C ASP A 68 12.27 -5.65 4.52
N GLY A 69 13.35 -5.36 5.25
CA GLY A 69 14.28 -4.29 4.90
C GLY A 69 13.58 -2.93 4.74
N PRO A 70 13.73 -2.25 3.59
CA PRO A 70 13.05 -0.97 3.33
C PRO A 70 11.59 -1.13 2.82
N TYR A 71 11.10 -2.37 2.65
CA TYR A 71 9.82 -2.66 2.02
C TYR A 71 8.78 -3.19 3.01
N MET A 72 7.51 -2.90 2.72
CA MET A 72 6.37 -3.63 3.28
C MET A 72 6.01 -4.75 2.31
N VAL A 73 6.00 -5.99 2.81
CA VAL A 73 5.86 -7.19 1.99
C VAL A 73 4.66 -8.03 2.41
N ARG A 74 3.98 -8.64 1.44
CA ARG A 74 2.88 -9.58 1.68
C ARG A 74 2.97 -10.74 0.69
N SER A 75 2.70 -11.95 1.17
CA SER A 75 2.53 -13.12 0.31
C SER A 75 1.14 -13.10 -0.30
N LEU A 76 1.07 -13.32 -1.61
CA LEU A 76 -0.16 -13.45 -2.37
C LEU A 76 -0.32 -14.95 -2.65
N GLY A 77 -1.13 -15.61 -1.83
CA GLY A 77 -1.40 -17.05 -1.92
C GLY A 77 -2.68 -17.34 -2.69
#